data_AF-A0AAP5T869-F1
#
_entry.id   AF-A0AAP5T869-F1
#
_cell.length_a   1.000
_cell.length_b   1.000
_cell.length_c   1.000
_cell.angle_alpha   90.00
_cell.angle_beta   90.00
_cell.angle_gamma   90.00
#
_symmetry.space_group_name_H-M   'P 1'
#
loop_
_entity.id
_entity.type
_entity.pdbx_description
1 polymer ?
#
loop_
_entity_poly.entity_id
_entity_poly.type
_entity_poly.pdbx_seq_one_letter_code
_entity_poly.pdbx_strand_id
1 'polypeptide(L)'
;MSHDLESPYVEGVPDWDALYRARGDEVGLTRPIFTGDVFTGVQLPGSTGKTKARSVVILQHPCSMRTNGVDLAWQVLAAEVTNRKELEERSWVGGNFNLMPLPDIRPDVTSQSQHQAANFDNLYTIAPTLLTSRIASLSPYGVNLLLQRWVHYSSRVVVPTHTFHEQTTAFYEEADLIEEWCDEASGDDPRVATQACLDWLRADRDGSTYQELLKNPQSHSMIRRAMRQVLRERNRA
;
A
#
# COMPACT_ATOMS: atom_id res chain seq x y z
N MET A 1 -17.67 19.75 -12.32
CA MET A 1 -17.13 18.43 -11.92
C MET A 1 -15.99 18.16 -12.88
N SER A 2 -14.73 18.08 -12.43
CA SER A 2 -13.66 17.68 -13.35
C SER A 2 -13.92 16.23 -13.75
N HIS A 3 -13.95 15.97 -15.05
CA HIS A 3 -14.08 14.61 -15.61
C HIS A 3 -12.74 13.87 -15.64
N ASP A 4 -11.70 14.54 -15.16
CA ASP A 4 -10.31 14.23 -15.34
C ASP A 4 -9.75 13.59 -14.06
N LEU A 5 -8.88 12.58 -14.24
CA LEU A 5 -8.19 11.95 -13.12
C LEU A 5 -7.14 12.91 -12.54
N GLU A 6 -6.92 12.84 -11.24
CA GLU A 6 -5.84 13.57 -10.59
C GLU A 6 -4.48 12.96 -10.95
N SER A 7 -3.42 13.76 -10.91
CA SER A 7 -2.09 13.36 -11.35
C SER A 7 -1.00 13.89 -10.41
N PRO A 8 0.17 13.23 -10.37
CA PRO A 8 1.36 13.70 -9.66
C PRO A 8 2.08 14.86 -10.38
N TYR A 9 1.51 15.39 -11.47
CA TYR A 9 2.09 16.52 -12.18
C TYR A 9 1.69 17.83 -11.51
N VAL A 10 2.68 18.71 -11.31
CA VAL A 10 2.51 20.09 -10.85
C VAL A 10 3.14 20.98 -11.90
N GLU A 11 2.33 21.81 -12.55
CA GLU A 11 2.76 22.71 -13.63
C GLU A 11 3.50 21.98 -14.78
N GLY A 12 3.07 20.76 -15.10
CA GLY A 12 3.65 19.93 -16.16
C GLY A 12 4.93 19.19 -15.76
N VAL A 13 5.38 19.31 -14.51
CA VAL A 13 6.52 18.57 -13.95
C VAL A 13 6.01 17.49 -12.98
N PRO A 14 6.41 16.22 -13.14
CA PRO A 14 5.94 15.18 -12.24
C PRO A 14 6.71 15.14 -10.92
N ASP A 15 5.99 14.95 -9.82
CA ASP A 15 6.53 14.62 -8.50
C ASP A 15 6.39 13.11 -8.25
N TRP A 16 7.38 12.34 -8.72
CA TRP A 16 7.39 10.89 -8.56
C TRP A 16 7.63 10.45 -7.12
N ASP A 17 8.35 11.25 -6.34
CA ASP A 17 8.65 10.93 -4.95
C ASP A 17 7.38 10.95 -4.10
N ALA A 18 6.46 11.88 -4.39
CA ALA A 18 5.15 11.91 -3.73
C ALA A 18 4.33 10.62 -3.87
N LEU A 19 4.58 9.78 -4.89
CA LEU A 19 3.87 8.50 -5.05
C LEU A 19 4.28 7.46 -4.01
N TYR A 20 5.49 7.54 -3.47
CA TYR A 20 6.07 6.48 -2.66
C TYR A 20 6.22 6.90 -1.20
N ARG A 21 5.93 5.96 -0.30
CA ARG A 21 6.34 6.05 1.10
C ARG A 21 7.78 5.59 1.26
N ALA A 22 8.13 4.51 0.55
CA ALA A 22 9.44 3.88 0.62
C ALA A 22 9.71 3.10 -0.68
N ARG A 23 10.98 3.05 -1.09
CA ARG A 23 11.45 2.29 -2.27
C ARG A 23 12.77 1.59 -1.96
N GLY A 24 13.00 0.45 -2.60
CA GLY A 24 14.25 -0.30 -2.46
C GLY A 24 14.55 -0.62 -1.00
N ASP A 25 15.73 -0.22 -0.53
CA ASP A 25 16.22 -0.52 0.82
C ASP A 25 15.48 0.26 1.93
N GLU A 26 14.67 1.26 1.59
CA GLU A 26 13.85 2.02 2.56
C GLU A 26 12.59 1.24 2.98
N VAL A 27 12.27 0.14 2.29
CA VAL A 27 11.05 -0.61 2.54
C VAL A 27 11.14 -1.36 3.87
N GLY A 28 10.28 -0.97 4.82
CA GLY A 28 10.16 -1.63 6.12
C GLY A 28 9.72 -3.10 5.99
N LEU A 29 10.49 -4.00 6.61
CA LEU A 29 10.26 -5.46 6.55
C LEU A 29 9.06 -5.90 7.41
N THR A 30 8.80 -5.18 8.48
CA THR A 30 7.77 -5.48 9.49
C THR A 30 6.43 -4.83 9.16
N ARG A 31 6.39 -3.93 8.18
CA ARG A 31 5.15 -3.28 7.76
C ARG A 31 4.17 -4.33 7.25
N PRO A 32 2.92 -4.37 7.74
CA PRO A 32 1.92 -5.29 7.21
C PRO A 32 1.64 -5.02 5.72
N ILE A 33 1.35 -6.07 4.94
CA ILE A 33 1.06 -5.92 3.49
C ILE A 33 -0.14 -4.99 3.28
N PHE A 34 0.01 -4.00 2.40
CA PHE A 34 -0.95 -2.93 2.21
C PHE A 34 -1.33 -2.75 0.73
N THR A 35 -2.45 -2.08 0.48
CA THR A 35 -2.80 -1.62 -0.87
C THR A 35 -1.69 -0.74 -1.42
N GLY A 36 -1.31 -0.93 -2.69
CA GLY A 36 -0.20 -0.18 -3.28
C GLY A 36 1.19 -0.73 -2.97
N ASP A 37 1.34 -1.77 -2.14
CA ASP A 37 2.63 -2.44 -2.02
C ASP A 37 3.01 -3.11 -3.33
N VAL A 38 4.28 -2.99 -3.71
CA VAL A 38 4.84 -3.61 -4.91
C VAL A 38 5.77 -4.74 -4.52
N PHE A 39 5.53 -5.92 -5.09
CA PHE A 39 6.36 -7.11 -4.91
C PHE A 39 7.03 -7.51 -6.22
N THR A 40 8.21 -8.13 -6.13
CA THR A 40 8.93 -8.72 -7.27
C THR A 40 9.20 -10.21 -7.05
N GLY A 41 9.56 -10.91 -8.12
CA GLY A 41 9.96 -12.31 -8.03
C GLY A 41 8.79 -13.28 -7.86
N VAL A 42 7.56 -12.78 -7.93
CA VAL A 42 6.35 -13.57 -7.73
C VAL A 42 6.19 -14.53 -8.90
N GLN A 43 6.13 -15.84 -8.62
CA GLN A 43 6.03 -16.87 -9.63
C GLN A 43 4.58 -16.95 -10.13
N LEU A 44 4.31 -16.37 -11.30
CA LEU A 44 2.96 -16.25 -11.85
C LEU A 44 2.86 -16.79 -13.28
N PRO A 45 1.76 -17.45 -13.65
CA PRO A 45 1.53 -17.89 -15.02
C PRO A 45 1.36 -16.69 -15.95
N GLY A 46 2.03 -16.70 -17.11
CA GLY A 46 1.77 -15.73 -18.18
C GLY A 46 0.66 -16.19 -19.13
N SER A 47 0.35 -15.37 -20.14
CA SER A 47 -0.60 -15.69 -21.22
C SER A 47 -0.27 -16.96 -22.01
N THR A 48 0.97 -17.44 -21.95
CA THR A 48 1.43 -18.68 -22.58
C THR A 48 1.35 -19.91 -21.66
N GLY A 49 0.77 -19.77 -20.46
CA GLY A 49 0.72 -20.82 -19.44
C GLY A 49 2.05 -21.08 -18.71
N LYS A 50 3.14 -20.44 -19.14
CA LYS A 50 4.45 -20.56 -18.48
C LYS A 50 4.54 -19.67 -17.26
N THR A 51 4.88 -20.26 -16.11
CA THR A 51 5.21 -19.54 -14.89
C THR A 51 6.55 -18.81 -15.04
N LYS A 52 6.57 -17.54 -14.65
CA LYS A 52 7.78 -16.71 -14.61
C LYS A 52 7.74 -15.81 -13.37
N ALA A 53 8.92 -15.36 -12.94
CA ALA A 53 9.05 -14.28 -11.98
C ALA A 53 8.45 -12.99 -12.55
N ARG A 54 7.54 -12.36 -11.82
CA ARG A 54 6.88 -11.09 -12.18
C ARG A 54 6.88 -10.12 -11.02
N SER A 55 6.67 -8.86 -11.35
CA SER A 55 6.36 -7.83 -10.36
C SER A 55 4.85 -7.58 -10.33
N VAL A 56 4.32 -7.23 -9.16
CA VAL A 56 2.89 -6.98 -8.97
C VAL A 56 2.66 -5.85 -7.97
N VAL A 57 1.53 -5.15 -8.09
CA VAL A 57 1.04 -4.19 -7.09
C VAL A 57 -0.25 -4.71 -6.45
N ILE A 58 -0.35 -4.62 -5.13
CA ILE A 58 -1.53 -5.05 -4.39
C ILE A 58 -2.69 -4.06 -4.60
N LEU A 59 -3.87 -4.55 -4.97
CA LEU A 59 -5.06 -3.72 -5.23
C LEU A 59 -6.12 -3.82 -4.12
N GLN A 60 -6.11 -4.91 -3.36
CA GLN A 60 -7.15 -5.20 -2.39
C GLN A 60 -7.06 -4.25 -1.18
N HIS A 61 -8.20 -3.91 -0.59
CA HIS A 61 -8.25 -3.11 0.65
C HIS A 61 -7.71 -3.91 1.86
N PRO A 62 -7.02 -3.29 2.84
CA PRO A 62 -6.40 -4.00 3.97
C PRO A 62 -7.35 -4.87 4.77
N CYS A 63 -8.59 -4.42 5.01
CA CYS A 63 -9.61 -5.22 5.71
C CYS A 63 -10.07 -6.42 4.89
N SER A 64 -10.16 -6.29 3.57
CA SER A 64 -10.68 -7.35 2.70
C SER A 64 -9.64 -8.41 2.41
N MET A 65 -8.34 -8.07 2.51
CA MET A 65 -7.26 -9.04 2.35
C MET A 65 -6.92 -9.78 3.64
N ARG A 66 -7.65 -9.57 4.76
CA ARG A 66 -7.38 -10.19 6.06
C ARG A 66 -8.60 -10.89 6.64
N THR A 67 -8.39 -12.00 7.35
CA THR A 67 -9.48 -12.78 7.96
C THR A 67 -9.77 -12.41 9.41
N ASN A 68 -8.76 -11.96 10.15
CA ASN A 68 -8.83 -11.59 11.58
C ASN A 68 -8.10 -10.27 11.90
N GLY A 69 -7.65 -9.55 10.86
CA GLY A 69 -6.82 -8.35 10.98
C GLY A 69 -5.31 -8.63 11.02
N VAL A 70 -4.88 -9.88 11.16
CA VAL A 70 -3.46 -10.29 11.11
C VAL A 70 -3.20 -11.10 9.85
N ASP A 71 -3.92 -12.21 9.73
CA ASP A 71 -3.68 -13.22 8.71
C ASP A 71 -4.25 -12.79 7.36
N LEU A 72 -3.43 -12.87 6.33
CA LEU A 72 -3.88 -12.62 4.96
C LEU A 72 -4.86 -13.71 4.52
N ALA A 73 -5.87 -13.30 3.77
CA ALA A 73 -6.76 -14.20 3.08
C ALA A 73 -5.97 -15.09 2.11
N TRP A 74 -6.52 -16.27 1.81
CA TRP A 74 -5.89 -17.26 0.93
C TRP A 74 -5.51 -16.72 -0.46
N GLN A 75 -6.17 -15.65 -0.91
CA GLN A 75 -5.94 -14.99 -2.18
C GLN A 75 -5.99 -13.47 -2.01
N VAL A 76 -4.92 -12.81 -2.45
CA VAL A 76 -4.78 -11.35 -2.49
C VAL A 76 -4.82 -10.87 -3.94
N LEU A 77 -5.68 -9.90 -4.25
CA LEU A 77 -5.79 -9.33 -5.60
C LEU A 77 -4.64 -8.37 -5.89
N ALA A 78 -4.00 -8.56 -7.04
CA ALA A 78 -2.90 -7.75 -7.52
C ALA A 78 -2.94 -7.55 -9.04
N ALA A 79 -2.32 -6.48 -9.53
CA ALA A 79 -2.08 -6.23 -10.96
C ALA A 79 -0.60 -6.43 -11.32
N GLU A 80 -0.33 -6.96 -12.51
CA GLU A 80 1.04 -7.14 -13.01
C GLU A 80 1.72 -5.78 -13.26
N VAL A 81 2.97 -5.64 -12.81
CA VAL A 81 3.82 -4.48 -13.08
C VAL A 81 4.83 -4.84 -14.16
N THR A 82 4.87 -4.04 -15.23
CA THR A 82 5.75 -4.26 -16.39
C THR A 82 6.48 -2.97 -16.77
N ASN A 83 7.64 -3.10 -17.42
CA ASN A 83 8.38 -1.94 -17.94
C ASN A 83 7.54 -1.23 -19.00
N ARG A 84 7.50 0.11 -18.92
CA ARG A 84 6.75 0.97 -19.84
C ARG A 84 7.52 2.27 -20.07
N LYS A 85 7.12 3.02 -21.09
CA LYS A 85 7.57 4.42 -21.22
C LYS A 85 6.87 5.26 -20.17
N GLU A 86 7.53 6.34 -19.75
CA GLU A 86 6.90 7.38 -18.95
C GLU A 86 5.61 7.87 -19.63
N LEU A 87 4.55 8.10 -18.84
CA LEU A 87 3.31 8.65 -19.32
C LEU A 87 3.25 10.14 -19.03
N GLU A 88 3.18 10.97 -20.07
CA GLU A 88 2.93 12.40 -19.96
C GLU A 88 1.59 12.71 -19.25
N GLU A 89 1.49 13.89 -18.64
CA GLU A 89 0.32 14.33 -17.86
C GLU A 89 -1.01 14.14 -18.60
N ARG A 90 -1.11 14.54 -19.87
CA ARG A 90 -2.35 14.38 -20.66
C ARG A 90 -2.75 12.92 -20.82
N SER A 91 -1.76 12.04 -21.00
CA SER A 91 -1.94 10.60 -21.11
C SER A 91 -2.31 9.96 -19.77
N TRP A 92 -1.92 10.57 -18.65
CA TRP A 92 -2.32 10.18 -17.31
C TRP A 92 -3.77 10.58 -17.04
N VAL A 93 -4.09 11.86 -17.22
CA VAL A 93 -5.34 12.49 -16.79
C VAL A 93 -6.53 12.05 -17.65
N GLY A 94 -6.34 12.03 -18.99
CA GLY A 94 -7.41 11.79 -19.96
C GLY A 94 -7.32 10.46 -20.72
N GLY A 95 -6.38 9.58 -20.35
CA GLY A 95 -6.15 8.33 -21.07
C GLY A 95 -5.48 7.25 -20.24
N ASN A 96 -5.12 6.14 -20.90
CA ASN A 96 -4.39 5.00 -20.31
C ASN A 96 -4.93 4.59 -18.93
N PHE A 97 -6.25 4.61 -18.76
CA PHE A 97 -6.89 4.38 -17.48
C PHE A 97 -6.63 2.97 -16.93
N ASN A 98 -6.32 2.02 -17.80
CA ASN A 98 -5.92 0.66 -17.46
C ASN A 98 -4.51 0.56 -16.87
N LEU A 99 -3.74 1.65 -16.83
CA LEU A 99 -2.36 1.65 -16.35
C LEU A 99 -2.22 2.54 -15.12
N MET A 100 -1.66 2.03 -14.03
CA MET A 100 -1.10 2.86 -12.95
C MET A 100 0.41 2.98 -13.18
N PRO A 101 0.92 4.15 -13.60
CA PRO A 101 2.35 4.33 -13.75
C PRO A 101 3.04 4.37 -12.40
N LEU A 102 4.20 3.73 -12.36
CA LEU A 102 5.05 3.55 -11.21
C LEU A 102 6.51 3.82 -11.63
N PRO A 103 6.84 5.08 -11.94
CA PRO A 103 8.19 5.48 -12.29
C PRO A 103 9.11 5.37 -11.07
N ASP A 104 10.39 5.06 -11.28
CA ASP A 104 11.41 5.06 -10.24
C ASP A 104 11.15 4.11 -9.06
N ILE A 105 10.37 3.02 -9.23
CA ILE A 105 10.19 1.99 -8.18
C ILE A 105 11.54 1.50 -7.65
N ARG A 106 12.53 1.38 -8.54
CA ARG A 106 13.90 0.97 -8.24
C ARG A 106 14.82 2.15 -8.57
N PRO A 107 15.05 3.06 -7.62
CA PRO A 107 15.81 4.29 -7.87
C PRO A 107 17.29 4.01 -8.21
N ASP A 108 17.80 2.84 -7.87
CA ASP A 108 19.14 2.35 -8.22
C ASP A 108 19.30 1.97 -9.71
N VAL A 109 18.18 1.85 -10.45
CA VAL A 109 18.18 1.41 -11.85
C VAL A 109 18.11 2.61 -12.79
N THR A 110 19.19 2.89 -13.50
CA THR A 110 19.34 4.05 -14.41
C THR A 110 19.01 3.75 -15.88
N SER A 111 18.42 2.59 -16.18
CA SER A 111 18.09 2.15 -17.56
C SER A 111 16.62 2.43 -17.91
N GLN A 112 16.19 2.14 -19.15
CA GLN A 112 14.76 2.26 -19.55
C GLN A 112 13.78 1.43 -18.70
N SER A 113 14.26 0.48 -17.88
CA SER A 113 13.42 -0.21 -16.89
C SER A 113 13.08 0.63 -15.65
N GLN A 114 13.52 1.89 -15.61
CA GLN A 114 13.23 2.87 -14.57
C GLN A 114 11.72 3.19 -14.50
N HIS A 115 11.04 3.25 -15.65
CA HIS A 115 9.60 3.47 -15.70
C HIS A 115 8.84 2.15 -15.83
N GLN A 116 7.91 1.93 -14.90
CA GLN A 116 7.04 0.76 -14.88
C GLN A 116 5.58 1.21 -14.80
N ALA A 117 4.67 0.30 -15.10
CA ALA A 117 3.26 0.52 -14.81
C ALA A 117 2.59 -0.80 -14.42
N ALA A 118 1.70 -0.72 -13.44
CA ALA A 118 0.74 -1.79 -13.21
C ALA A 118 -0.32 -1.78 -14.31
N ASN A 119 -0.63 -2.95 -14.86
CA ASN A 119 -1.64 -3.12 -15.89
C ASN A 119 -2.89 -3.80 -15.32
N PHE A 120 -3.99 -3.06 -15.26
CA PHE A 120 -5.27 -3.52 -14.76
C PHE A 120 -5.96 -4.55 -15.68
N ASP A 121 -5.48 -4.74 -16.91
CA ASP A 121 -5.90 -5.85 -17.77
C ASP A 121 -5.28 -7.20 -17.34
N ASN A 122 -4.19 -7.16 -16.56
CA ASN A 122 -3.41 -8.34 -16.15
C ASN A 122 -3.52 -8.55 -14.63
N LEU A 123 -4.65 -9.09 -14.19
CA LEU A 123 -4.94 -9.33 -12.77
C LEU A 123 -4.57 -10.74 -12.32
N TYR A 124 -4.15 -10.84 -11.06
CA TYR A 124 -3.83 -12.09 -10.39
C TYR A 124 -4.45 -12.13 -8.99
N THR A 125 -4.89 -13.32 -8.59
CA THR A 125 -5.13 -13.65 -7.18
C THR A 125 -3.93 -14.45 -6.68
N ILE A 126 -3.21 -13.93 -5.70
CA ILE A 126 -1.89 -14.42 -5.29
C ILE A 126 -1.99 -15.01 -3.89
N ALA A 127 -1.39 -16.19 -3.70
CA ALA A 127 -1.25 -16.78 -2.37
C ALA A 127 -0.25 -15.95 -1.53
N PRO A 128 -0.54 -15.64 -0.25
CA PRO A 128 0.33 -14.82 0.60
C PRO A 128 1.78 -15.30 0.67
N THR A 129 2.01 -16.61 0.60
CA THR A 129 3.35 -17.23 0.65
C THR A 129 4.25 -16.86 -0.52
N LEU A 130 3.69 -16.30 -1.61
CA LEU A 130 4.46 -15.82 -2.77
C LEU A 130 4.86 -14.35 -2.66
N LEU A 131 4.35 -13.60 -1.67
CA LEU A 131 4.59 -12.17 -1.46
C LEU A 131 5.78 -11.96 -0.50
N THR A 132 6.98 -12.36 -0.93
CA THR A 132 8.17 -12.39 -0.05
C THR A 132 9.13 -11.21 -0.23
N SER A 133 9.17 -10.60 -1.42
CA SER A 133 10.11 -9.53 -1.76
C SER A 133 9.38 -8.25 -2.13
N ARG A 134 9.05 -7.44 -1.11
CA ARG A 134 8.49 -6.09 -1.29
C ARG A 134 9.61 -5.15 -1.73
N ILE A 135 9.35 -4.33 -2.75
CA ILE A 135 10.33 -3.39 -3.32
C ILE A 135 9.87 -1.93 -3.28
N ALA A 136 8.59 -1.68 -3.04
CA ALA A 136 8.07 -0.35 -2.80
C ALA A 136 6.78 -0.42 -1.99
N SER A 137 6.47 0.66 -1.28
CA SER A 137 5.17 0.92 -0.65
C SER A 137 4.69 2.29 -1.11
N LEU A 138 3.46 2.38 -1.64
CA LEU A 138 2.91 3.68 -2.04
C LEU A 138 2.57 4.55 -0.82
N SER A 139 2.76 5.86 -0.97
CA SER A 139 2.32 6.86 0.00
C SER A 139 0.78 6.92 0.05
N PRO A 140 0.17 7.57 1.08
CA PRO A 140 -1.27 7.84 1.07
C PRO A 140 -1.73 8.51 -0.23
N TYR A 141 -0.94 9.45 -0.76
CA TYR A 141 -1.20 10.09 -2.03
C TYR A 141 -1.16 9.09 -3.21
N GLY A 142 -0.12 8.26 -3.29
CA GLY A 142 0.02 7.22 -4.31
C GLY A 142 -1.11 6.19 -4.29
N VAL A 143 -1.56 5.76 -3.10
CA VAL A 143 -2.71 4.85 -2.97
C VAL A 143 -4.01 5.52 -3.39
N ASN A 144 -4.23 6.79 -3.05
CA ASN A 144 -5.42 7.49 -3.50
C ASN A 144 -5.48 7.59 -5.03
N LEU A 145 -4.35 7.85 -5.69
CA LEU A 145 -4.26 7.84 -7.16
C LEU A 145 -4.49 6.44 -7.74
N LEU A 146 -3.89 5.41 -7.14
CA LEU A 146 -4.11 4.01 -7.53
C LEU A 146 -5.60 3.64 -7.45
N LEU A 147 -6.26 3.97 -6.34
CA LEU A 147 -7.67 3.66 -6.11
C LEU A 147 -8.59 4.44 -7.04
N GLN A 148 -8.36 5.74 -7.21
CA GLN A 148 -9.11 6.56 -8.16
C GLN A 148 -9.02 5.96 -9.56
N ARG A 149 -7.81 5.60 -9.99
CA ARG A 149 -7.59 5.05 -11.32
C ARG A 149 -8.21 3.66 -11.48
N TRP A 150 -8.07 2.79 -10.47
CA TRP A 150 -8.67 1.46 -10.47
C TRP A 150 -10.21 1.50 -10.53
N VAL A 151 -10.84 2.38 -9.74
CA VAL A 151 -12.29 2.59 -9.77
C VAL A 151 -12.73 3.17 -11.11
N HIS A 152 -12.02 4.17 -11.63
CA HIS A 152 -12.36 4.76 -12.92
C HIS A 152 -12.22 3.76 -14.07
N TYR A 153 -11.15 2.96 -14.10
CA TYR A 153 -10.99 1.90 -15.08
C TYR A 153 -12.15 0.90 -15.04
N SER A 154 -12.55 0.48 -13.85
CA SER A 154 -13.58 -0.55 -13.64
C SER A 154 -15.01 -0.05 -13.88
N SER A 155 -15.29 1.24 -13.67
CA SER A 155 -16.68 1.76 -13.60
C SER A 155 -16.92 3.03 -14.43
N ARG A 156 -15.87 3.68 -14.92
CA ARG A 156 -15.89 5.02 -15.53
C ARG A 156 -16.32 6.16 -14.61
N VAL A 157 -16.58 5.87 -13.34
CA VAL A 157 -16.84 6.90 -12.32
C VAL A 157 -15.52 7.53 -11.90
N VAL A 158 -15.49 8.86 -11.86
CA VAL A 158 -14.36 9.62 -11.29
C VAL A 158 -14.72 9.95 -9.85
N VAL A 159 -13.98 9.39 -8.91
CA VAL A 159 -14.09 9.69 -7.48
C VAL A 159 -12.88 10.53 -7.07
N PRO A 160 -13.05 11.70 -6.45
CA PRO A 160 -11.93 12.53 -5.99
C PRO A 160 -11.00 11.79 -5.03
N THR A 161 -9.69 12.06 -5.09
CA THR A 161 -8.69 11.37 -4.24
C THR A 161 -8.93 11.57 -2.75
N HIS A 162 -9.41 12.75 -2.33
CA HIS A 162 -9.72 13.03 -0.93
C HIS A 162 -10.79 12.10 -0.36
N THR A 163 -11.75 11.65 -1.18
CA THR A 163 -12.76 10.68 -0.74
C THR A 163 -12.12 9.32 -0.43
N PHE A 164 -11.13 8.88 -1.21
CA PHE A 164 -10.34 7.68 -0.88
C PHE A 164 -9.47 7.91 0.36
N HIS A 165 -8.90 9.11 0.51
CA HIS A 165 -8.09 9.45 1.66
C HIS A 165 -8.87 9.31 2.97
N GLU A 166 -10.09 9.84 3.03
CA GLU A 166 -10.98 9.73 4.18
C GLU A 166 -11.24 8.27 4.59
N GLN A 167 -11.33 7.36 3.62
CA GLN A 167 -11.58 5.94 3.87
C GLN A 167 -10.32 5.15 4.20
N THR A 168 -9.12 5.61 3.80
CA THR A 168 -7.87 4.85 3.92
C THR A 168 -6.95 5.34 5.03
N THR A 169 -7.09 6.59 5.49
CA THR A 169 -6.16 7.23 6.43
C THR A 169 -6.01 6.47 7.75
N ALA A 170 -7.11 5.99 8.34
CA ALA A 170 -7.07 5.23 9.59
C ALA A 170 -6.27 3.92 9.46
N PHE A 171 -6.33 3.26 8.29
CA PHE A 171 -5.59 2.03 8.03
C PHE A 171 -4.11 2.28 7.76
N TYR A 172 -3.77 3.44 7.18
CA TYR A 172 -2.38 3.86 7.07
C TYR A 172 -1.74 4.05 8.44
N GLU A 173 -2.43 4.75 9.34
CA GLU A 173 -1.96 4.93 10.72
C GLU A 173 -1.89 3.61 11.48
N GLU A 174 -2.89 2.73 11.33
CA GLU A 174 -2.83 1.38 11.92
C GLU A 174 -1.59 0.62 11.43
N ALA A 175 -1.32 0.64 10.12
CA ALA A 175 -0.15 -0.03 9.56
C ALA A 175 1.18 0.57 10.04
N ASP A 176 1.27 1.90 10.21
CA ASP A 176 2.44 2.56 10.79
C ASP A 176 2.64 2.20 12.27
N LEU A 177 1.55 2.08 13.04
CA LEU A 177 1.63 1.65 14.44
C LEU A 177 2.05 0.18 14.56
N ILE A 178 1.57 -0.70 13.68
CA ILE A 178 1.99 -2.10 13.64
C ILE A 178 3.47 -2.23 13.27
N GLU A 179 3.93 -1.51 12.24
CA GLU A 179 5.33 -1.49 11.83
C GLU A 179 6.24 -1.06 12.99
N GLU A 180 5.95 0.09 13.62
CA GLU A 180 6.72 0.60 14.77
C GLU A 180 6.69 -0.38 15.96
N TRP A 181 5.53 -0.99 16.24
CA TRP A 181 5.41 -1.99 17.31
C TRP A 181 6.27 -3.23 17.05
N CYS A 182 6.25 -3.74 15.81
CA CYS A 182 7.02 -4.91 15.42
C CYS A 182 8.53 -4.63 15.43
N ASP A 183 8.97 -3.45 15.02
CA ASP A 183 10.38 -3.05 15.06
C ASP A 183 10.91 -2.99 16.50
N GLU A 184 10.13 -2.41 17.42
CA GLU A 184 10.48 -2.26 18.83
C GLU A 184 10.36 -3.58 19.63
N ALA A 185 9.51 -4.51 19.20
CA ALA A 185 9.35 -5.84 19.80
C ALA A 185 10.42 -6.86 19.34
N SER A 186 11.59 -6.36 18.92
CA SER A 186 12.72 -7.13 18.36
C SER A 186 12.91 -8.50 19.01
N GLY A 187 12.73 -9.58 18.23
CA GLY A 187 12.90 -10.97 18.67
C GLY A 187 11.60 -11.79 18.71
N ASP A 188 10.44 -11.13 18.74
CA ASP A 188 9.15 -11.79 18.60
C ASP A 188 8.87 -12.21 17.15
N ASP A 189 8.08 -13.28 16.97
CA ASP A 189 7.49 -13.60 15.66
C ASP A 189 6.65 -12.38 15.19
N PRO A 190 6.90 -11.81 13.98
CA PRO A 190 6.16 -10.66 13.47
C PRO A 190 4.64 -10.82 13.54
N ARG A 191 4.15 -12.06 13.40
CA ARG A 191 2.72 -12.37 13.54
C ARG A 191 2.22 -12.17 14.97
N VAL A 192 3.00 -12.60 15.97
CA VAL A 192 2.70 -12.43 17.39
C VAL A 192 2.76 -10.95 17.77
N ALA A 193 3.79 -10.24 17.32
CA ALA A 193 3.92 -8.79 17.55
C ALA A 193 2.75 -8.00 16.93
N THR A 194 2.36 -8.34 15.70
CA THR A 194 1.20 -7.73 15.03
C THR A 194 -0.10 -8.00 15.81
N GLN A 195 -0.32 -9.23 16.26
CA GLN A 195 -1.50 -9.57 17.06
C GLN A 195 -1.54 -8.77 18.37
N ALA A 196 -0.40 -8.66 19.07
CA ALA A 196 -0.31 -7.89 20.31
C ALA A 196 -0.61 -6.39 20.10
N CYS A 197 -0.14 -5.81 19.00
CA CYS A 197 -0.46 -4.42 18.63
C CYS A 197 -1.97 -4.25 18.38
N LEU A 198 -2.59 -5.16 17.62
CA LEU A 198 -4.04 -5.11 17.35
C LEU A 198 -4.87 -5.32 18.60
N ASP A 199 -4.49 -6.24 19.48
CA ASP A 199 -5.18 -6.46 20.76
C ASP A 199 -5.13 -5.19 21.61
N TRP A 200 -3.99 -4.50 21.64
CA TRP A 200 -3.85 -3.21 22.30
C TRP A 200 -4.73 -2.12 21.65
N LEU A 201 -4.75 -2.04 20.32
CA LEU A 201 -5.59 -1.09 19.59
C LEU A 201 -7.09 -1.32 19.83
N ARG A 202 -7.49 -2.59 19.93
CA ARG A 202 -8.89 -3.04 20.07
C ARG A 202 -9.36 -3.17 21.52
N ALA A 203 -8.48 -3.04 22.50
CA ALA A 203 -8.88 -3.05 23.90
C ALA A 203 -9.93 -1.96 24.18
N ASP A 204 -11.00 -2.34 24.89
CA ASP A 204 -12.07 -1.43 25.26
C ASP A 204 -11.55 -0.35 26.23
N ARG A 205 -11.95 0.90 25.96
CA ARG A 205 -11.60 2.10 26.71
C ARG A 205 -12.84 2.96 26.83
N ASP A 206 -13.68 2.59 27.79
CA ASP A 206 -14.93 3.28 28.11
C ASP A 206 -15.88 3.40 26.90
N GLY A 207 -16.07 2.30 26.16
CA GLY A 207 -16.99 2.24 25.02
C GLY A 207 -16.39 2.68 23.68
N SER A 208 -15.08 2.91 23.61
CA SER A 208 -14.33 3.13 22.36
C SER A 208 -13.03 2.32 22.36
N THR A 209 -12.43 2.17 21.19
CA THR A 209 -11.10 1.57 21.02
C THR A 209 -10.15 2.60 20.42
N TYR A 210 -8.84 2.41 20.53
CA TYR A 210 -7.90 3.24 19.78
C TYR A 210 -8.05 3.02 18.28
N GLN A 211 -8.37 1.79 17.85
CA GLN A 211 -8.64 1.48 16.45
C GLN A 211 -9.76 2.37 15.87
N GLU A 212 -10.87 2.55 16.59
CA GLU A 212 -11.96 3.42 16.15
C GLU A 212 -11.54 4.90 16.13
N LEU A 213 -10.77 5.33 17.14
CA LEU A 213 -10.25 6.70 17.23
C LEU A 213 -9.25 7.04 16.12
N LEU A 214 -8.65 6.06 15.43
CA LEU A 214 -7.80 6.31 14.25
C LEU A 214 -8.57 6.95 13.09
N LYS A 215 -9.90 6.89 13.07
CA LYS A 215 -10.72 7.64 12.09
C LYS A 215 -10.66 9.15 12.32
N ASN A 216 -10.22 9.61 13.50
CA ASN A 216 -10.03 11.02 13.81
C ASN A 216 -8.53 11.38 13.75
N PRO A 217 -8.08 12.20 12.77
CA PRO A 217 -6.70 12.65 12.67
C PRO A 217 -6.15 13.35 13.92
N GLN A 218 -7.01 14.03 14.68
CA GLN A 218 -6.59 14.71 15.91
C GLN A 218 -6.16 13.73 17.01
N SER A 219 -6.59 12.46 16.93
CA SER A 219 -6.25 11.42 17.90
C SER A 219 -4.94 10.69 17.59
N HIS A 220 -4.41 10.77 16.36
CA HIS A 220 -3.26 9.98 15.92
C HIS A 220 -2.00 10.17 16.78
N SER A 221 -1.64 11.42 17.07
CA SER A 221 -0.45 11.74 17.89
C SER A 221 -0.59 11.21 19.32
N MET A 222 -1.79 11.31 19.90
CA MET A 222 -2.07 10.81 21.24
C MET A 222 -1.93 9.29 21.29
N ILE A 223 -2.50 8.58 20.30
CA ILE A 223 -2.45 7.11 20.21
C ILE A 223 -1.00 6.63 20.03
N ARG A 224 -0.23 7.23 19.11
CA ARG A 224 1.19 6.88 18.90
C ARG A 224 2.02 7.09 20.16
N ARG A 225 1.79 8.17 20.91
CA ARG A 225 2.44 8.39 22.21
C ARG A 225 2.07 7.33 23.25
N ALA A 226 0.80 6.95 23.33
CA ALA A 226 0.33 5.91 24.25
C ALA A 226 0.96 4.56 23.90
N MET A 227 1.06 4.22 22.61
CA MET A 227 1.75 3.03 22.12
C MET A 227 3.22 2.99 22.58
N ARG A 228 3.97 4.07 22.33
CA ARG A 228 5.38 4.20 22.73
C ARG A 228 5.58 4.12 24.24
N GLN A 229 4.61 4.53 25.04
CA GLN A 229 4.68 4.34 26.48
C GLN A 229 4.61 2.85 26.85
N VAL A 230 3.65 2.11 26.27
CA VAL A 230 3.52 0.67 26.51
C VAL A 230 4.77 -0.10 26.08
N LEU A 231 5.33 0.19 24.91
CA LEU A 231 6.56 -0.45 24.43
C LEU A 231 7.75 -0.16 25.35
N ARG A 232 7.89 1.09 25.83
CA ARG A 232 8.95 1.45 26.80
C ARG A 232 8.80 0.73 28.15
N GLU A 233 7.58 0.51 28.62
CA GLU A 233 7.32 -0.22 29.86
C GLU A 233 7.63 -1.71 29.68
N ARG A 234 7.28 -2.29 28.53
CA ARG A 234 7.62 -3.68 28.16
C ARG A 234 9.12 -3.92 28.10
N ASN A 235 9.87 -3.03 27.43
CA ASN A 235 11.32 -3.20 27.23
C ASN A 235 12.14 -2.94 28.51
N ARG A 236 11.52 -2.48 29.60
CA ARG A 236 12.15 -2.30 30.91
C ARG A 236 11.94 -3.49 31.86
N ALA A 237 10.97 -4.36 31.57
CA ALA A 237 10.65 -5.54 32.37
C ALA A 237 11.48 -6.75 31.93
#